data_AF-A0A522VLW9-F1
#
_entry.id   AF-A0A522VLW9-F1
#
_cell.length_a   1.000
_cell.length_b   1.000
_cell.length_c   1.000
_cell.angle_alpha   90.00
_cell.angle_beta   90.00
_cell.angle_gamma   90.00
#
_symmetry.space_group_name_H-M   'P 1'
#
loop_
_entity.id
_entity.type
_entity.pdbx_description
1 polymer ?
#
loop_
_entity_poly.entity_id
_entity_poly.type
_entity_poly.pdbx_seq_one_letter_code
_entity_poly.pdbx_strand_id
1 'polypeptide(L)'
;FDPETAVKRSLIARLAKIARGEGMRLSVCCQPELVPPGASLARCIEPERLIAQTGQKFPFKYKGNRPDCGCAESRDIGAYDSCPHGCAYCYAVGSRATALKRYKTHDPEGDFLIVPENRPHSSTGDLFE
;
A
#
# COMPACT_ATOMS: atom_id res chain seq x y z
N PHE A 1 3.39 -9.77 -23.59
CA PHE A 1 4.03 -8.86 -24.57
C PHE A 1 4.47 -7.62 -23.82
N ASP A 2 5.74 -7.24 -23.92
CA ASP A 2 6.29 -6.00 -23.34
C ASP A 2 6.71 -5.06 -24.49
N PRO A 3 6.13 -3.85 -24.64
CA PRO A 3 6.39 -3.00 -25.79
C PRO A 3 7.80 -2.41 -25.76
N GLU A 4 8.28 -1.99 -26.94
CA GLU A 4 9.57 -1.31 -27.07
C GLU A 4 9.63 -0.02 -26.22
N THR A 5 10.82 0.30 -25.72
CA THR A 5 11.06 1.48 -24.88
C THR A 5 10.60 2.79 -25.54
N ALA A 6 10.76 2.92 -26.86
CA ALA A 6 10.30 4.11 -27.60
C ALA A 6 8.77 4.30 -27.50
N VAL A 7 8.00 3.22 -27.58
CA VAL A 7 6.55 3.23 -27.43
C VAL A 7 6.17 3.63 -26.01
N LYS A 8 6.83 3.05 -24.99
CA LYS A 8 6.61 3.40 -23.58
C LYS A 8 6.88 4.89 -23.32
N ARG A 9 8.00 5.42 -23.82
CA ARG A 9 8.38 6.83 -23.69
C ARG A 9 7.34 7.76 -24.35
N SER A 10 6.90 7.41 -25.56
CA SER A 10 5.86 8.17 -26.27
C SER A 10 4.54 8.21 -25.51
N LEU A 11 4.10 7.06 -24.98
CA LEU A 11 2.89 6.96 -24.17
C LEU A 11 2.99 7.81 -22.89
N ILE A 12 4.09 7.67 -22.15
CA ILE A 12 4.30 8.39 -20.89
C ILE A 12 4.39 9.91 -21.11
N ALA A 13 5.04 10.37 -22.19
CA ALA A 13 5.08 11.79 -22.54
C ALA A 13 3.66 12.34 -22.82
N ARG A 14 2.81 11.57 -23.51
CA ARG A 14 1.40 11.94 -23.75
C ARG A 14 0.61 12.01 -22.45
N LEU A 15 0.76 11.02 -21.56
CA LEU A 15 0.11 11.02 -20.24
C LEU A 15 0.56 12.22 -19.39
N ALA A 16 1.85 12.56 -19.43
CA ALA A 16 2.38 13.71 -18.69
C ALA A 16 1.78 15.03 -19.19
N LYS A 17 1.56 15.17 -20.51
CA LYS A 17 0.89 16.33 -21.09
C LYS A 17 -0.57 16.44 -20.63
N ILE A 18 -1.30 15.32 -20.64
CA ILE A 18 -2.70 15.28 -20.19
C ILE A 18 -2.78 15.63 -18.70
N ALA A 19 -1.99 14.97 -17.86
CA ALA A 19 -1.97 15.22 -16.42
C ALA A 19 -1.75 16.70 -16.10
N ARG A 20 -0.77 17.34 -16.74
CA ARG A 20 -0.51 18.78 -16.56
C ARG A 20 -1.70 19.66 -17.00
N GLY A 21 -2.37 19.31 -18.09
CA GLY A 21 -3.57 20.01 -18.56
C GLY A 21 -4.71 19.99 -17.53
N GLU A 22 -4.79 18.93 -16.75
CA GLU A 22 -5.79 18.72 -15.69
C GLU A 22 -5.28 19.10 -14.28
N GLY A 23 -4.16 19.82 -14.16
CA GLY A 23 -3.59 20.21 -12.87
C GLY A 23 -3.04 19.05 -12.03
N MET A 24 -2.85 17.88 -12.63
CA MET A 24 -2.24 16.70 -12.00
C MET A 24 -0.74 16.60 -12.31
N ARG A 25 0.00 15.99 -11.39
CA ARG A 25 1.40 15.63 -11.61
C ARG A 25 1.52 14.14 -11.91
N LEU A 26 2.11 13.81 -13.06
CA LEU A 26 2.43 12.41 -13.38
C LEU A 26 3.64 11.95 -12.55
N SER A 27 3.60 10.70 -12.09
CA SER A 27 4.74 9.99 -11.54
C SER A 27 4.86 8.58 -12.11
N VAL A 28 6.07 8.01 -12.12
CA VAL A 28 6.39 6.69 -12.71
C VAL A 28 7.00 5.79 -11.63
N CYS A 29 6.51 4.57 -11.48
CA CYS A 29 6.95 3.67 -10.40
C CYS A 29 7.91 2.59 -10.92
N CYS A 30 9.11 2.50 -10.33
CA CYS A 30 10.11 1.45 -10.59
C CYS A 30 10.59 1.35 -12.05
N GLN A 31 10.52 2.46 -12.79
CA GLN A 31 11.02 2.55 -14.17
C GLN A 31 11.68 3.93 -14.37
N PRO A 32 12.82 4.19 -13.68
CA PRO A 32 13.48 5.50 -13.68
C PRO A 32 13.85 5.98 -15.08
N GLU A 33 14.20 5.07 -15.98
CA GLU A 33 14.53 5.35 -17.37
C GLU A 33 13.37 5.94 -18.16
N LEU A 34 12.13 5.74 -17.72
CA LEU A 34 10.92 6.20 -18.39
C LEU A 34 10.36 7.53 -17.84
N VAL A 35 10.98 8.12 -16.81
CA VAL A 35 10.50 9.38 -16.22
C VAL A 35 10.67 10.53 -17.21
N PRO A 36 9.56 11.18 -17.67
CA PRO A 36 9.65 12.30 -18.60
C PRO A 36 9.93 13.62 -17.85
N PRO A 37 10.32 14.69 -18.58
CA PRO A 37 10.41 16.03 -18.00
C PRO A 37 9.11 16.47 -17.32
N GLY A 38 9.25 16.98 -16.10
CA GLY A 38 8.13 17.45 -15.27
C GLY A 38 7.34 16.35 -14.54
N ALA A 39 7.80 15.09 -14.60
CA ALA A 39 7.32 14.01 -13.76
C ALA A 39 8.38 13.59 -12.74
N SER A 40 8.01 12.72 -11.80
CA SER A 40 8.91 12.17 -10.78
C SER A 40 8.79 10.65 -10.67
N LEU A 41 9.73 10.03 -9.95
CA LEU A 41 9.51 8.68 -9.47
C LEU A 41 8.35 8.66 -8.47
N ALA A 42 7.53 7.61 -8.55
CA ALA A 42 6.41 7.38 -7.65
C ALA A 42 6.83 6.55 -6.43
N ARG A 43 6.28 6.91 -5.27
CA ARG A 43 6.36 6.15 -4.02
C ARG A 43 4.94 6.02 -3.48
N CYS A 44 4.46 4.80 -3.27
CA CYS A 44 3.12 4.57 -2.71
C CYS A 44 3.05 4.98 -1.24
N ILE A 45 4.12 4.67 -0.49
CA ILE A 45 4.31 5.09 0.90
C ILE A 45 5.50 6.04 0.93
N GLU A 46 5.21 7.33 1.09
CA GLU A 46 6.17 8.43 1.03
C GLU A 46 6.17 9.18 2.38
N PRO A 47 7.08 8.80 3.31
CA PRO A 47 7.13 9.39 4.65
C PRO A 47 7.32 10.89 4.63
N GLU A 48 8.10 11.41 3.68
CA GLU A 48 8.33 12.84 3.52
C GLU A 48 7.03 13.59 3.28
N ARG A 49 6.14 13.02 2.44
CA ARG A 49 4.82 13.59 2.18
C ARG A 49 3.93 13.52 3.42
N LEU A 50 3.94 12.42 4.15
CA LEU A 50 3.18 12.26 5.39
C LEU A 50 3.64 13.25 6.48
N ILE A 51 4.96 13.41 6.64
CA ILE A 51 5.56 14.39 7.57
C ILE A 51 5.17 15.81 7.16
N ALA A 52 5.24 16.14 5.86
CA ALA A 52 4.85 17.46 5.36
C ALA A 52 3.36 17.78 5.59
N GLN A 53 2.49 16.77 5.51
CA GLN A 53 1.04 16.94 5.70
C GLN A 53 0.61 16.96 7.16
N THR A 54 1.29 16.20 8.02
CA THR A 54 0.90 16.03 9.44
C THR A 54 1.71 16.88 10.41
N GLY A 55 2.91 17.32 10.00
CA GLY A 55 3.91 17.94 10.87
C GLY A 55 4.58 16.98 11.85
N GLN A 56 4.19 15.70 11.87
CA GLN A 56 4.73 14.70 12.79
C GLN A 56 5.91 13.99 12.16
N LYS A 57 7.06 14.02 12.86
CA LYS A 57 8.24 13.24 12.48
C LYS A 57 8.17 11.86 13.10
N PHE A 58 8.54 10.84 12.34
CA PHE A 58 8.62 9.46 12.79
C PHE A 58 9.77 8.75 12.08
N PRO A 59 10.37 7.72 12.71
CA PRO A 59 11.40 6.93 12.06
C PRO A 59 10.80 6.08 10.94
N PHE A 60 11.52 5.95 9.82
CA PHE A 60 11.14 5.07 8.71
C PHE A 60 12.38 4.52 8.02
N LYS A 61 12.19 3.40 7.31
CA LYS A 61 13.20 2.79 6.44
C LYS A 61 12.61 2.64 5.06
N TYR A 62 13.42 2.85 4.01
CA TYR A 62 13.00 2.48 2.67
C TYR A 62 13.13 0.98 2.47
N LYS A 63 12.05 0.34 2.07
CA LYS A 63 11.98 -1.11 1.84
C LYS A 63 10.92 -1.37 0.79
N GLY A 64 11.32 -1.23 -0.47
CA GLY A 64 10.44 -1.47 -1.60
C GLY A 64 10.14 -2.96 -1.82
N ASN A 65 8.98 -3.24 -2.42
CA ASN A 65 8.54 -4.61 -2.73
C ASN A 65 9.17 -5.21 -3.99
N ARG A 66 9.88 -4.40 -4.80
CA ARG A 66 10.51 -4.81 -6.06
C ARG A 66 11.77 -3.97 -6.34
N PRO A 67 12.66 -4.41 -7.26
CA PRO A 67 13.76 -3.58 -7.73
C PRO A 67 13.28 -2.18 -8.13
N ASP A 68 14.04 -1.15 -7.77
CA ASP A 68 13.74 0.27 -8.01
C ASP A 68 12.48 0.83 -7.30
N CYS A 69 11.90 0.08 -6.36
CA CYS A 69 10.80 0.59 -5.54
C CYS A 69 11.31 1.46 -4.39
N GLY A 70 10.98 2.75 -4.44
CA GLY A 70 11.37 3.74 -3.42
C GLY A 70 10.38 3.91 -2.26
N CYS A 71 9.44 2.99 -2.06
CA CYS A 71 8.47 3.09 -0.97
C CYS A 71 9.14 2.86 0.39
N ALA A 72 8.62 3.52 1.42
CA ALA A 72 8.95 3.16 2.79
C ALA A 72 8.36 1.80 3.18
N GLU A 73 8.99 1.18 4.18
CA GLU A 73 8.48 -0.01 4.83
C GLU A 73 7.05 0.25 5.31
N SER A 74 6.17 -0.69 5.02
CA SER A 74 4.77 -0.67 5.46
C SER A 74 4.38 -2.07 5.91
N ARG A 75 3.37 -2.12 6.77
CA ARG A 75 2.73 -3.35 7.22
C ARG A 75 1.27 -3.25 6.88
N ASP A 76 0.73 -4.34 6.34
CA ASP A 76 -0.71 -4.43 6.11
C ASP A 76 -1.44 -4.43 7.46
N ILE A 77 -2.61 -3.80 7.50
CA ILE A 77 -3.45 -3.74 8.69
C ILE A 77 -4.78 -4.43 8.39
N GLY A 78 -5.20 -5.30 9.30
CA GLY A 78 -6.41 -6.09 9.17
C GLY A 78 -6.15 -7.56 8.84
N ALA A 79 -7.23 -8.32 8.74
CA ALA A 79 -7.19 -9.75 8.50
C ALA A 79 -8.25 -10.15 7.48
N TYR A 80 -7.91 -11.06 6.58
CA TYR A 80 -8.87 -11.63 5.63
C TYR A 80 -9.91 -12.48 6.35
N ASP A 81 -11.05 -12.69 5.69
CA ASP A 81 -12.20 -13.41 6.23
C ASP A 81 -12.65 -12.87 7.60
N SER A 82 -12.63 -11.55 7.81
CA SER A 82 -13.10 -10.92 9.06
C SER A 82 -14.31 -9.99 8.88
N CYS A 83 -14.59 -9.56 7.63
CA CYS A 83 -15.67 -8.61 7.33
C CYS A 83 -17.01 -9.32 7.09
N PRO A 84 -18.08 -9.02 7.86
CA PRO A 84 -19.39 -9.69 7.73
C PRO A 84 -20.28 -9.15 6.60
N HIS A 85 -19.87 -8.09 5.90
CA HIS A 85 -20.72 -7.37 4.93
C HIS A 85 -21.14 -8.24 3.74
N GLY A 86 -20.24 -9.12 3.30
CA GLY A 86 -20.51 -10.14 2.28
C GLY A 86 -20.80 -9.58 0.89
N CYS A 87 -19.97 -8.63 0.45
CA CYS A 87 -19.99 -8.12 -0.92
C CYS A 87 -19.69 -9.24 -1.93
N ALA A 88 -20.46 -9.30 -3.02
CA ALA A 88 -20.29 -10.31 -4.07
C ALA A 88 -18.93 -10.25 -4.79
N TYR A 89 -18.23 -9.12 -4.69
CA TYR A 89 -16.94 -8.84 -5.32
C TYR A 89 -15.79 -8.79 -4.31
N CYS A 90 -15.99 -9.22 -3.06
CA CYS A 90 -14.96 -9.12 -2.03
C CYS A 90 -13.79 -10.06 -2.33
N TYR A 91 -12.59 -9.50 -2.55
CA TYR A 91 -11.37 -10.31 -2.70
C TYR A 91 -10.80 -10.75 -1.34
N ALA A 92 -11.10 -10.03 -0.26
CA ALA A 92 -10.53 -10.26 1.08
C ALA A 92 -11.35 -11.26 1.92
N VAL A 93 -12.53 -11.68 1.44
CA VAL A 93 -13.37 -12.68 2.09
C VAL A 93 -13.57 -13.83 1.11
N GLY A 94 -12.81 -14.91 1.29
CA GLY A 94 -12.96 -16.14 0.53
C GLY A 94 -14.17 -16.97 0.99
N SER A 95 -14.60 -16.79 2.25
CA SER A 95 -15.78 -17.48 2.80
C SER A 95 -16.59 -16.57 3.72
N ARG A 96 -17.83 -16.28 3.29
CA ARG A 96 -18.80 -15.52 4.12
C ARG A 96 -19.07 -16.23 5.46
N ALA A 97 -19.12 -17.55 5.48
CA ALA A 97 -19.34 -18.32 6.70
C ALA A 97 -18.18 -18.13 7.69
N THR A 98 -16.94 -18.16 7.21
CA THR A 98 -15.75 -17.92 8.03
C THR A 98 -15.74 -16.49 8.58
N ALA A 99 -16.05 -15.50 7.73
CA ALA A 99 -16.11 -14.11 8.15
C ALA A 99 -17.17 -13.86 9.23
N LEU A 100 -18.37 -14.42 9.09
CA LEU A 100 -19.40 -14.33 10.13
C LEU A 100 -18.97 -15.01 11.43
N LYS A 101 -18.25 -16.14 11.36
CA LYS A 101 -17.74 -16.82 12.56
C LYS A 101 -16.69 -15.96 13.27
N ARG A 102 -15.71 -15.41 12.55
CA ARG A 102 -14.65 -14.57 13.12
C ARG A 102 -15.19 -13.24 13.66
N TYR A 103 -16.13 -12.63 12.96
CA TYR A 103 -16.79 -11.41 13.41
C TYR A 103 -17.54 -11.61 14.75
N LYS A 104 -18.16 -12.77 14.98
CA LYS A 104 -18.81 -13.08 16.27
C LYS A 104 -17.84 -13.16 17.45
N THR A 105 -16.58 -13.45 17.19
CA THR A 105 -15.50 -13.48 18.19
C THR A 105 -14.58 -12.26 18.07
N HIS A 106 -15.09 -11.17 17.51
CA HIS A 106 -14.37 -9.90 17.43
C HIS A 106 -14.08 -9.38 18.83
N ASP A 107 -12.84 -8.95 19.05
CA ASP A 107 -12.38 -8.37 20.30
C ASP A 107 -11.86 -6.95 20.00
N PRO A 108 -12.58 -5.89 20.36
CA PRO A 108 -12.17 -4.52 20.04
C PRO A 108 -10.87 -4.11 20.75
N GLU A 109 -10.51 -4.77 21.85
CA GLU A 109 -9.29 -4.49 22.61
C GLU A 109 -8.12 -5.39 22.18
N GLY A 110 -8.36 -6.36 21.29
CA GLY A 110 -7.34 -7.29 20.82
C GLY A 110 -6.53 -6.74 19.64
N ASP A 111 -5.22 -6.98 19.62
CA ASP A 111 -4.29 -6.48 18.58
C ASP A 111 -4.74 -6.77 17.13
N PHE A 112 -5.32 -7.95 16.91
CA PHE A 112 -5.80 -8.38 15.58
C PHE A 112 -7.28 -8.11 15.35
N LEU A 113 -7.99 -7.61 16.37
CA LEU A 113 -9.44 -7.44 16.40
C LEU A 113 -10.25 -8.75 16.23
N ILE A 114 -9.59 -9.87 15.98
CA ILE A 114 -10.15 -11.22 15.89
C ILE A 114 -9.24 -12.18 16.64
N VAL A 115 -9.78 -13.29 17.12
CA VAL A 115 -8.97 -14.35 17.75
C VAL A 115 -8.19 -15.11 16.65
N PRO A 116 -6.84 -15.07 16.63
CA PRO A 116 -6.05 -15.81 15.67
C PRO A 116 -6.06 -17.31 15.99
N GLU A 117 -6.11 -18.16 14.97
CA GLU A 117 -6.13 -19.63 15.14
C GLU A 117 -4.80 -20.18 15.71
N ASN A 118 -3.68 -19.51 15.44
CA ASN A 118 -2.38 -19.78 16.04
C ASN A 118 -1.94 -18.52 16.81
N ARG A 119 -2.06 -18.52 18.14
CA ARG A 119 -1.38 -17.50 18.96
C ARG A 119 0.13 -17.66 18.73
N PRO A 120 0.86 -16.63 18.27
CA PRO A 120 2.27 -16.58 18.57
C PRO A 120 2.41 -16.59 20.10
N HIS A 121 3.42 -17.27 20.64
CA HIS A 121 3.81 -17.04 22.02
C HIS A 121 3.99 -15.54 22.24
N SER A 122 3.36 -15.01 23.28
CA SER A 122 3.46 -13.61 23.66
C SER A 122 4.93 -13.20 23.76
N SER A 123 5.39 -12.35 22.85
CA SER A 123 6.50 -11.45 23.09
C SER A 123 5.90 -10.09 23.45
N THR A 124 5.20 -10.02 24.58
CA THR A 124 5.15 -8.78 25.36
C THR A 124 6.59 -8.53 25.80
N GLY A 125 7.25 -7.59 25.12
CA GLY A 125 8.62 -7.16 25.36
C GLY A 125 9.11 -6.32 24.19
N ASP A 126 9.00 -5.00 24.36
CA ASP A 126 9.83 -3.96 23.74
C ASP A 126 9.71 -3.74 22.22
N LEU A 127 8.75 -2.89 21.81
CA LEU A 127 8.82 -2.16 20.54
C LEU A 127 8.54 -0.65 20.65
N PHE A 128 8.47 -0.12 21.87
CA PHE A 128 8.41 1.32 22.15
C PHE A 128 9.21 1.67 23.41
N GLU A 129 10.52 1.45 23.37
CA GLU A 129 11.54 2.22 24.11
C GLU A 129 12.62 2.68 23.12
#